data_AF-A0A0S7YZD7-F1
#
_entry.id   AF-A0A0S7YZD7-F1
#
_cell.length_a   1.000
_cell.length_b   1.000
_cell.length_c   1.000
_cell.angle_alpha   90.00
_cell.angle_beta   90.00
_cell.angle_gamma   90.00
#
_symmetry.space_group_name_H-M   'P 1'
#
loop_
_entity.id
_entity.type
_entity.pdbx_description
1 polymer ?
#
loop_
_entity_poly.entity_id
_entity_poly.type
_entity_poly.pdbx_seq_one_letter_code
_entity_poly.pdbx_strand_id
1 'polypeptide(L)'
;MPIRAAVLFLSCLLGASAAVAQTIVLQDRRGDDHGNGDLIYPNRDDLRPGDLDLVSVTAEPVKDGTLFKVEFGRAIRDPRGVVTQVGQIPMDRLARNGFYTFNVDLWCPAEAWRSTGSSPGRRRSC
;
A
#
# COMPACT_ATOMS: atom_id res chain seq x y z
N MET A 1 -48.44 -27.98 46.86
CA MET A 1 -47.12 -28.34 46.28
C MET A 1 -47.35 -29.52 45.35
N PRO A 2 -46.81 -29.57 44.10
CA PRO A 2 -45.59 -28.91 43.64
C PRO A 2 -45.76 -27.97 42.42
N ILE A 3 -44.86 -26.99 42.39
CA ILE A 3 -44.61 -26.02 41.32
C ILE A 3 -43.86 -26.76 40.19
N ARG A 4 -44.42 -26.76 38.97
CA ARG A 4 -43.69 -27.20 37.77
C ARG A 4 -42.97 -25.99 37.19
N ALA A 5 -41.67 -25.91 37.43
CA ALA A 5 -40.78 -24.92 36.84
C ALA A 5 -40.73 -25.13 35.32
N ALA A 6 -41.32 -24.20 34.56
CA ALA A 6 -41.14 -24.11 33.12
C ALA A 6 -39.80 -23.41 32.86
N VAL A 7 -38.78 -24.19 32.48
CA VAL A 7 -37.49 -23.66 32.04
C VAL A 7 -37.64 -23.21 30.59
N LEU A 8 -37.78 -21.91 30.38
CA LEU A 8 -37.65 -21.27 29.08
C LEU A 8 -36.15 -21.19 28.73
N PHE A 9 -35.67 -22.13 27.91
CA PHE A 9 -34.39 -21.98 27.20
C PHE A 9 -34.61 -21.04 26.02
N LEU A 10 -34.49 -19.74 26.27
CA LEU A 10 -34.38 -18.72 25.23
C LEU A 10 -32.92 -18.69 24.75
N SER A 11 -32.59 -19.60 23.82
CA SER A 11 -31.33 -19.61 23.10
C SER A 11 -31.26 -18.39 22.18
N CYS A 12 -30.68 -17.32 22.71
CA CYS A 12 -30.31 -16.13 21.96
C CYS A 12 -29.24 -16.53 20.92
N LEU A 13 -29.68 -16.85 19.70
CA LEU A 13 -28.83 -16.96 18.52
C LEU A 13 -28.28 -15.57 18.20
N LEU A 14 -27.22 -15.17 18.90
CA LEU A 14 -26.36 -14.08 18.47
C LEU A 14 -25.66 -14.53 17.19
N GLY A 15 -26.30 -14.28 16.05
CA GLY A 15 -25.63 -14.30 14.75
C GLY A 15 -24.59 -13.19 14.74
N ALA A 16 -23.32 -13.55 14.98
CA ALA A 16 -22.21 -12.67 14.70
C ALA A 16 -22.21 -12.39 13.19
N SER A 17 -22.69 -11.20 12.80
CA SER A 17 -22.58 -10.74 11.42
C SER A 17 -21.09 -10.53 11.12
N ALA A 18 -20.46 -11.49 10.45
CA ALA A 18 -19.14 -11.30 9.90
C ALA A 18 -19.22 -10.17 8.86
N ALA A 19 -18.60 -9.03 9.14
CA ALA A 19 -18.47 -7.96 8.17
C ALA A 19 -17.70 -8.50 6.96
N VAL A 20 -18.33 -8.47 5.78
CA VAL A 20 -17.65 -8.81 4.53
C VAL A 20 -16.62 -7.73 4.27
N ALA A 21 -15.34 -8.09 4.36
CA ALA A 21 -14.27 -7.19 3.97
C ALA A 21 -14.45 -6.81 2.50
N GLN A 22 -14.39 -5.51 2.20
CA GLN A 22 -14.61 -4.98 0.84
C GLN A 22 -13.28 -4.63 0.19
N THR A 23 -13.23 -4.72 -1.14
CA THR A 23 -12.10 -4.22 -1.92
C THR A 23 -12.18 -2.70 -1.97
N ILE A 24 -11.07 -2.02 -1.65
CA ILE A 24 -10.94 -0.57 -1.75
C ILE A 24 -10.05 -0.25 -2.94
N VAL A 25 -10.46 0.71 -3.78
CA VAL A 25 -9.68 1.20 -4.92
C VAL A 25 -9.52 2.70 -4.80
N LEU A 26 -8.27 3.17 -4.80
CA LEU A 26 -7.90 4.57 -4.94
C LEU A 26 -7.33 4.77 -6.34
N GLN A 27 -7.87 5.75 -7.06
CA GLN A 27 -7.43 6.12 -8.41
C GLN A 27 -6.67 7.44 -8.34
N ASP A 28 -5.60 7.53 -9.11
CA ASP A 28 -4.79 8.71 -9.29
C ASP A 28 -4.71 9.06 -10.79
N ARG A 29 -4.50 10.33 -11.10
CA ARG A 29 -4.51 10.81 -12.48
C ARG A 29 -3.16 10.51 -13.12
N ARG A 30 -3.17 9.81 -14.26
CA ARG A 30 -1.96 9.60 -15.06
C ARG A 30 -1.22 10.91 -15.35
N GLY A 31 0.10 10.89 -15.14
CA GLY A 31 1.00 12.02 -15.32
C GLY A 31 1.11 12.94 -14.10
N ASP A 32 0.63 12.52 -12.92
CA ASP A 32 0.71 13.29 -11.67
C ASP A 32 2.01 13.00 -10.88
N ASP A 33 3.10 12.75 -11.59
CA ASP A 33 4.41 12.41 -11.02
C ASP A 33 5.31 13.62 -10.77
N HIS A 34 4.71 14.80 -10.58
CA HIS A 34 5.40 16.09 -10.47
C HIS A 34 5.35 16.70 -9.06
N GLY A 35 4.93 15.94 -8.04
CA GLY A 35 4.84 16.42 -6.67
C GLY A 35 3.87 17.60 -6.55
N ASN A 36 4.35 18.78 -6.13
CA ASN A 36 3.56 20.01 -6.09
C ASN A 36 3.50 20.75 -7.45
N GLY A 37 3.99 20.14 -8.53
CA GLY A 37 4.11 20.71 -9.87
C GLY A 37 5.55 21.01 -10.30
N ASP A 38 6.49 21.07 -9.34
CA ASP A 38 7.88 21.47 -9.58
C ASP A 38 8.89 20.33 -9.39
N LEU A 39 8.45 19.09 -9.16
CA LEU A 39 9.37 17.97 -9.03
C LEU A 39 10.05 17.71 -10.37
N ILE A 40 11.37 17.88 -10.40
CA ILE A 40 12.21 17.55 -11.55
C ILE A 40 12.83 16.19 -11.30
N TYR A 41 12.69 15.29 -12.28
CA TYR A 41 13.34 13.99 -12.24
C TYR A 41 14.86 14.15 -12.17
N PRO A 42 15.56 13.38 -11.32
CA PRO A 42 17.01 13.40 -11.27
C PRO A 42 17.58 12.96 -12.62
N ASN A 43 18.68 13.60 -13.03
CA ASN A 43 19.40 13.24 -14.25
C ASN A 43 20.22 11.96 -14.03
N ARG A 44 19.54 10.81 -14.10
CA ARG A 44 20.12 9.46 -13.96
C ARG A 44 19.45 8.48 -14.92
N ASP A 45 20.20 7.50 -15.42
CA ASP A 45 19.70 6.60 -16.47
C ASP A 45 18.62 5.62 -16.01
N ASP A 46 18.58 5.34 -14.70
CA ASP A 46 17.71 4.37 -14.04
C ASP A 46 16.35 4.96 -13.63
N LEU A 47 16.10 6.26 -13.81
CA LEU A 47 14.81 6.89 -13.54
C LEU A 47 14.49 7.99 -14.55
N ARG A 48 13.33 7.89 -15.18
CA ARG A 48 12.88 8.80 -16.24
C ARG A 48 11.45 9.28 -15.96
N PRO A 49 11.02 10.39 -16.58
CA PRO A 49 9.64 10.86 -16.45
C PRO A 49 8.60 9.76 -16.68
N GLY A 50 7.60 9.71 -15.79
CA GLY A 50 6.57 8.68 -15.69
C GLY A 50 6.96 7.44 -14.87
N ASP A 51 8.22 7.24 -14.50
CA ASP A 51 8.61 6.06 -13.72
C ASP A 51 8.09 6.12 -12.26
N LEU A 52 7.72 7.29 -11.74
CA LEU A 52 7.12 7.50 -10.42
C LEU A 52 5.61 7.80 -10.47
N ASP A 53 4.98 7.73 -11.65
CA ASP A 53 3.56 8.00 -11.86
C ASP A 53 2.71 6.90 -11.23
N LEU A 54 2.10 7.17 -10.08
CA LEU A 54 1.16 6.26 -9.44
C LEU A 54 -0.21 6.40 -10.14
N VAL A 55 -0.87 5.28 -10.45
CA VAL A 55 -2.16 5.28 -11.15
C VAL A 55 -3.26 4.72 -10.27
N SER A 56 -3.00 3.64 -9.55
CA SER A 56 -4.00 3.09 -8.63
C SER A 56 -3.38 2.37 -7.45
N VAL A 57 -4.11 2.36 -6.34
CA VAL A 57 -3.85 1.48 -5.20
C VAL A 57 -5.12 0.71 -4.89
N THR A 58 -5.03 -0.61 -4.92
CA THR A 58 -6.12 -1.50 -4.54
C THR A 58 -5.76 -2.26 -3.27
N ALA A 59 -6.68 -2.31 -2.31
CA ALA A 59 -6.61 -3.17 -1.13
C ALA A 59 -7.67 -4.26 -1.26
N GLU A 60 -7.24 -5.48 -1.57
CA GLU A 60 -8.12 -6.64 -1.75
C GLU A 60 -8.06 -7.54 -0.51
N PRO A 61 -9.19 -7.85 0.15
CA PRO A 61 -9.20 -8.81 1.24
C PRO A 61 -8.90 -10.22 0.71
N VAL A 62 -7.96 -10.90 1.34
CA VAL A 62 -7.60 -12.30 1.06
C VAL A 62 -7.70 -13.13 2.33
N LYS A 63 -7.68 -14.46 2.22
CA LYS A 63 -7.92 -15.38 3.34
C LYS A 63 -7.13 -15.04 4.61
N ASP A 64 -5.86 -14.68 4.46
CA ASP A 64 -4.92 -14.46 5.57
C ASP A 64 -4.40 -13.00 5.63
N GLY A 65 -5.15 -12.03 5.10
CA GLY A 65 -4.76 -10.62 5.18
C GLY A 65 -5.36 -9.73 4.11
N THR A 66 -4.60 -8.71 3.71
CA THR A 66 -4.96 -7.77 2.65
C THR A 66 -3.85 -7.73 1.62
N LEU A 67 -4.20 -7.95 0.35
CA LEU A 67 -3.29 -7.78 -0.78
C LEU A 67 -3.36 -6.33 -1.25
N PHE A 68 -2.26 -5.61 -1.10
CA PHE A 68 -2.10 -4.27 -1.68
C PHE A 68 -1.50 -4.37 -3.08
N LYS A 69 -2.20 -3.85 -4.07
CA LYS A 69 -1.75 -3.77 -5.47
C LYS A 69 -1.55 -2.30 -5.82
N VAL A 70 -0.38 -1.99 -6.36
CA VAL A 70 0.01 -0.65 -6.78
C VAL A 70 0.25 -0.70 -8.28
N GLU A 71 -0.44 0.16 -9.02
CA GLU A 71 -0.25 0.31 -10.46
C GLU A 71 0.51 1.61 -10.74
N PHE A 72 1.53 1.52 -11.58
CA PHE A 72 2.28 2.66 -12.07
C PHE A 72 1.94 2.95 -13.53
N GLY A 73 2.12 4.21 -13.95
CA GLY A 73 1.89 4.68 -15.31
C GLY A 73 2.80 4.00 -16.32
N ARG A 74 3.97 3.53 -15.88
CA ARG A 74 4.96 2.79 -16.65
C ARG A 74 5.29 1.45 -16.01
N ALA A 75 5.80 0.54 -16.83
CA ALA A 75 6.32 -0.74 -16.35
C ALA A 75 7.52 -0.52 -15.42
N ILE A 76 7.53 -1.28 -14.31
CA ILE A 76 8.65 -1.33 -13.37
C ILE A 76 9.90 -1.86 -14.11
N ARG A 77 11.02 -1.15 -13.97
CA ARG A 77 12.28 -1.52 -14.63
C ARG A 77 12.88 -2.76 -13.99
N ASP A 78 13.42 -3.62 -14.85
CA ASP A 78 14.15 -4.81 -14.45
C ASP A 78 15.51 -4.41 -13.83
N PRO A 79 15.85 -4.87 -12.61
CA PRO A 79 17.14 -4.58 -11.97
C PRO A 79 18.31 -5.33 -12.61
N ARG A 80 18.07 -6.33 -13.48
CA ARG A 80 19.16 -7.11 -14.11
C ARG A 80 20.04 -6.20 -14.96
N GLY A 81 21.35 -6.33 -14.78
CA GLY A 81 22.35 -5.53 -15.49
C GLY A 81 22.54 -4.12 -14.93
N VAL A 82 21.80 -3.74 -13.88
CA VAL A 82 22.01 -2.48 -13.15
C VAL A 82 22.91 -2.74 -11.96
N VAL A 83 23.79 -1.79 -11.65
CA VAL A 83 24.72 -1.85 -10.52
C VAL A 83 24.59 -0.62 -9.64
N THR A 84 24.90 -0.76 -8.35
CA THR A 84 24.97 0.39 -7.45
C THR A 84 26.08 1.34 -7.87
N GLN A 85 25.84 2.65 -7.71
CA GLN A 85 26.84 3.68 -8.00
C GLN A 85 28.12 3.47 -7.16
N VAL A 86 27.96 3.10 -5.90
CA VAL A 86 29.05 2.80 -4.97
C VAL A 86 29.21 1.28 -4.85
N GLY A 87 30.42 0.77 -5.10
CA GLY A 87 30.75 -0.66 -4.93
C GLY A 87 30.30 -1.59 -6.06
N GLN A 88 29.59 -1.08 -7.09
CA GLN A 88 29.23 -1.83 -8.30
C GLN A 88 28.52 -3.16 -8.01
N ILE A 89 27.67 -3.18 -6.98
CA ILE A 89 26.94 -4.37 -6.57
C ILE A 89 25.75 -4.54 -7.51
N PRO A 90 25.54 -5.72 -8.12
CA PRO A 90 24.39 -6.00 -8.97
C PRO A 90 23.07 -5.75 -8.24
N MET A 91 22.16 -4.99 -8.85
CA MET A 91 20.92 -4.57 -8.23
C MET A 91 19.94 -5.71 -8.02
N ASP A 92 19.98 -6.73 -8.86
CA ASP A 92 19.21 -7.97 -8.72
C ASP A 92 19.57 -8.75 -7.44
N ARG A 93 20.76 -8.56 -6.88
CA ARG A 93 21.14 -9.14 -5.57
C ARG A 93 20.58 -8.37 -4.38
N LEU A 94 20.27 -7.09 -4.56
CA LEU A 94 19.77 -6.21 -3.50
C LEU A 94 18.23 -6.09 -3.55
N ALA A 95 17.66 -6.07 -4.75
CA ALA A 95 16.24 -5.98 -4.99
C ALA A 95 15.55 -7.31 -4.67
N ARG A 96 15.08 -7.47 -3.43
CA ARG A 96 14.41 -8.70 -2.96
C ARG A 96 13.21 -9.13 -3.81
N ASN A 97 12.57 -8.19 -4.52
CA ASN A 97 11.35 -8.41 -5.30
C ASN A 97 11.39 -7.79 -6.71
N GLY A 98 12.59 -7.52 -7.24
CA GLY A 98 12.71 -7.03 -8.63
C GLY A 98 12.43 -5.54 -8.85
N PHE A 99 12.43 -4.71 -7.80
CA PHE A 99 12.34 -3.25 -7.91
C PHE A 99 13.27 -2.55 -6.91
N TYR A 100 13.77 -1.36 -7.26
CA TYR A 100 14.81 -0.68 -6.48
C TYR A 100 14.81 0.86 -6.56
N THR A 101 13.98 1.46 -7.40
CA THR A 101 14.05 2.90 -7.71
C THR A 101 12.98 3.76 -7.03
N PHE A 102 11.97 3.15 -6.41
CA PHE A 102 10.85 3.85 -5.80
C PHE A 102 10.43 3.22 -4.46
N ASN A 103 9.81 4.06 -3.62
CA ASN A 103 9.23 3.69 -2.34
C ASN A 103 7.80 4.23 -2.29
N VAL A 104 6.83 3.36 -2.03
CA VAL A 104 5.42 3.72 -1.83
C VAL A 104 5.08 3.57 -0.35
N ASP A 105 4.65 4.66 0.27
CA ASP A 105 4.24 4.67 1.67
C ASP A 105 2.72 4.69 1.76
N LEU A 106 2.12 3.61 2.28
CA LEU A 106 0.70 3.54 2.57
C LEU A 106 0.48 3.83 4.06
N TRP A 107 -0.23 4.92 4.35
CA TRP A 107 -0.52 5.31 5.72
C TRP A 107 -1.92 4.86 6.13
N CYS A 108 -1.99 3.90 7.06
CA CYS A 108 -3.25 3.40 7.63
C CYS A 108 -3.31 3.72 9.12
N PRO A 109 -3.90 4.86 9.52
CA PRO A 109 -4.05 5.16 10.94
C PRO A 109 -5.10 4.23 11.55
N ALA A 110 -4.75 3.50 12.61
CA ALA A 110 -5.69 2.68 13.38
C ALA A 110 -6.72 3.54 14.15
N GLU A 111 -6.35 4.79 14.40
CA GLU A 111 -7.17 5.79 15.07
C GLU A 111 -7.17 7.02 14.18
N ALA A 112 -8.35 7.41 13.68
CA ALA A 112 -8.46 8.61 12.87
C ALA A 112 -7.83 9.80 13.64
N TRP A 113 -7.08 10.63 12.92
CA TRP A 113 -6.77 12.04 13.22
C TRP A 113 -5.63 12.48 14.18
N ARG A 114 -4.77 11.64 14.79
CA ARG A 114 -3.68 12.17 15.68
C ARG A 114 -2.28 11.58 15.55
N SER A 115 -1.89 11.04 14.41
CA SER A 115 -0.48 10.74 14.14
C SER A 115 0.02 11.54 12.92
N THR A 116 0.71 12.64 13.21
CA THR A 116 1.41 13.50 12.23
C THR A 116 2.76 12.93 11.77
N GLY A 117 3.05 11.67 12.09
CA GLY A 117 4.33 11.05 11.79
C GLY A 117 4.45 10.70 10.30
N SER A 118 5.47 11.22 9.63
CA SER A 118 5.97 10.66 8.37
C SER A 118 7.11 9.68 8.65
N SER A 119 7.32 8.71 7.76
CA SER A 119 8.52 7.89 7.79
C SER A 119 9.78 8.78 7.81
N PRO A 120 10.82 8.48 8.60
CA PRO A 120 12.05 9.25 8.61
C PRO A 120 12.58 9.53 7.20
N GLY A 121 12.96 10.78 6.92
CA GLY A 121 13.41 11.21 5.59
C GLY A 121 12.28 11.66 4.64
N ARG A 122 11.01 11.55 5.03
CA ARG A 122 9.87 12.07 4.23
C ARG A 122 9.40 13.44 4.74
N ARG A 123 9.39 14.44 3.84
CA ARG A 123 8.72 15.72 4.04
C ARG A 123 7.44 15.75 3.21
N ARG A 124 6.30 16.05 3.83
CA ARG A 124 5.05 16.36 3.12
C ARG A 124 4.97 17.88 3.03
N SER A 125 5.02 18.46 1.84
CA SER A 125 4.50 19.81 1.65
C SER A 125 3.00 19.66 1.44
N CYS A 126 2.21 20.19 2.38
CA CYS A 126 0.80 20.44 2.17
C CYS A 126 0.62 21.73 1.37
#